data_AF-A0A7L3CF03-F1
#
_entry.id   AF-A0A7L3CF03-F1
#
_cell.length_a   1.000
_cell.length_b   1.000
_cell.length_c   1.000
_cell.angle_alpha   90.00
_cell.angle_beta   90.00
_cell.angle_gamma   90.00
#
_symmetry.space_group_name_H-M   'P 1'
#
loop_
_entity.id
_entity.type
_entity.pdbx_description
1 polymer ?
#
loop_
_entity_poly.entity_id
_entity_poly.type
_entity_poly.pdbx_seq_one_letter_code
_entity_poly.pdbx_strand_id
1 'polypeptide(L)'
;ILTARLTKACPINPPQRGFIRSSGSAENSKSLQLLIRNARKEHQPLEVVFVDLAKAFDTVSHFHIITALKQKGMDKHIIALITNLYHNINTDID
;
A
#
# COMPACT_ATOMS: atom_id res chain seq x y z
N ILE A 1 2.00 13.01 -12.60
CA ILE A 1 3.44 13.31 -12.37
C ILE A 1 3.89 12.86 -10.98
N LEU A 2 3.24 13.29 -9.89
CA LEU A 2 3.62 12.93 -8.51
C LEU A 2 3.61 11.42 -8.25
N THR A 3 2.54 10.71 -8.60
CA THR A 3 2.43 9.24 -8.43
C THR A 3 3.57 8.50 -9.13
N ALA A 4 3.91 8.86 -10.37
CA ALA A 4 4.99 8.22 -11.11
C ALA A 4 6.36 8.41 -10.43
N ARG A 5 6.63 9.61 -9.88
CA ARG A 5 7.86 9.88 -9.11
C ARG A 5 7.89 9.06 -7.81
N LEU A 6 6.76 8.99 -7.10
CA LEU A 6 6.63 8.18 -5.89
C LEU A 6 6.82 6.69 -6.17
N THR A 7 6.20 6.14 -7.22
CA THR A 7 6.36 4.73 -7.59
C THR A 7 7.81 4.39 -7.94
N LYS A 8 8.55 5.30 -8.58
CA LYS A 8 9.97 5.09 -8.91
C LYS A 8 10.86 5.04 -7.65
N ALA A 9 10.61 5.91 -6.68
CA ALA A 9 11.43 6.01 -5.47
C ALA A 9 11.00 5.04 -4.36
N CYS A 10 9.71 4.66 -4.35
CA CYS A 10 9.12 3.72 -3.41
C CYS A 10 8.57 2.52 -4.21
N PRO A 11 9.44 1.60 -4.66
CA PRO A 11 8.99 0.43 -5.39
C PRO A 11 8.03 -0.37 -4.51
N ILE A 12 6.87 -0.69 -5.08
CA ILE A 12 5.82 -1.42 -4.40
C ILE A 12 6.16 -2.92 -4.45
N ASN A 13 5.86 -3.64 -3.37
CA ASN A 13 6.09 -5.08 -3.29
C ASN A 13 5.37 -5.82 -4.45
N PRO A 14 6.02 -6.71 -5.22
CA PRO A 14 5.42 -7.37 -6.37
C PRO A 14 4.06 -8.08 -6.14
N PRO A 15 3.71 -8.62 -4.96
CA PRO A 15 2.39 -9.20 -4.69
C PRO A 15 1.29 -8.17 -4.37
N GLN A 16 1.62 -6.88 -4.18
CA GLN A 16 0.61 -5.85 -3.96
C GLN A 16 -0.31 -5.77 -5.18
N ARG A 17 -1.62 -5.71 -4.93
CA ARG A 17 -2.64 -5.51 -5.98
C ARG A 17 -3.57 -4.34 -5.68
N GLY A 18 -3.62 -3.89 -4.43
CA GLY A 18 -4.38 -2.70 -4.03
C GLY A 18 -3.69 -1.42 -4.48
N PHE A 19 -4.48 -0.46 -4.97
CA PHE A 19 -4.05 0.89 -5.35
C PHE A 19 -2.92 0.97 -6.38
N ILE A 20 -2.72 -0.09 -7.17
CA ILE A 20 -1.81 -0.12 -8.32
C ILE A 20 -2.59 -0.41 -9.61
N ARG A 21 -1.98 -0.10 -10.75
CA ARG A 21 -2.50 -0.51 -12.06
C ARG A 21 -2.21 -2.00 -12.27
N SER A 22 -3.11 -2.87 -11.82
CA SER A 22 -3.06 -4.31 -12.04
C SER A 22 -4.47 -4.89 -12.24
N SER A 23 -4.57 -6.20 -12.49
CA SER A 23 -5.83 -6.95 -12.54
C SER A 23 -6.58 -7.05 -11.20
N GLY A 24 -6.25 -6.18 -10.23
CA GLY A 24 -6.89 -6.11 -8.92
C GLY A 24 -6.65 -7.32 -8.03
N SER A 25 -7.52 -7.50 -7.03
CA SER A 25 -7.43 -8.54 -6.00
C SER A 25 -7.64 -9.96 -6.54
N ALA A 26 -8.18 -10.12 -7.75
CA ALA A 26 -8.45 -11.42 -8.36
C ALA A 26 -7.19 -12.28 -8.47
N GLU A 27 -6.02 -11.69 -8.71
CA GLU A 27 -4.76 -12.42 -8.75
C GLU A 27 -4.39 -13.01 -7.39
N ASN A 28 -4.52 -12.23 -6.32
CA ASN A 28 -4.21 -12.70 -4.97
C ASN A 28 -5.18 -13.82 -4.55
N SER A 29 -6.46 -13.70 -4.92
CA SER A 29 -7.45 -14.76 -4.72
C SER A 29 -7.09 -16.04 -5.47
N LYS A 30 -6.64 -15.94 -6.72
CA LYS A 30 -6.18 -17.11 -7.50
C LYS A 30 -4.94 -17.75 -6.89
N SER A 31 -3.95 -16.95 -6.48
CA SER A 31 -2.74 -17.44 -5.82
C SER A 31 -3.07 -18.19 -4.53
N LEU A 32 -3.97 -17.64 -3.69
CA LEU A 32 -4.43 -18.30 -2.47
C LEU A 32 -5.16 -19.61 -2.77
N GLN A 33 -6.06 -19.62 -3.77
CA GLN A 33 -6.75 -20.84 -4.19
C GLN A 33 -5.78 -21.92 -4.65
N LEU A 34 -4.72 -21.55 -5.39
CA LEU A 34 -3.70 -22.48 -5.84
C LEU A 34 -2.91 -23.05 -4.66
N LEU A 35 -2.50 -22.22 -3.70
CA LEU A 35 -1.81 -22.67 -2.49
C LEU A 35 -2.65 -23.68 -1.69
N ILE A 36 -3.94 -23.39 -1.50
CA ILE A 36 -4.87 -24.30 -0.81
C ILE A 36 -5.01 -25.62 -1.57
N ARG A 37 -5.16 -25.59 -2.90
CA ARG A 37 -5.26 -26.80 -3.73
C ARG A 37 -4.01 -27.66 -3.66
N ASN A 38 -2.83 -27.03 -3.72
CA ASN A 38 -1.55 -27.73 -3.66
C ASN A 38 -1.32 -28.38 -2.29
N ALA A 39 -1.59 -27.65 -1.20
CA ALA A 39 -1.47 -28.20 0.15
C ALA A 39 -2.36 -29.44 0.36
N ARG A 40 -3.61 -29.40 -0.15
CA ARG A 40 -4.52 -30.56 -0.13
C ARG A 40 -4.01 -31.74 -0.95
N LYS A 41 -3.44 -31.48 -2.13
CA LYS A 41 -2.92 -32.52 -3.02
C LYS A 41 -1.69 -33.23 -2.42
N GLU A 42 -0.80 -32.47 -1.78
CA GLU A 42 0.45 -32.99 -1.21
C GLU A 42 0.30 -33.43 0.26
N HIS A 43 -0.92 -33.41 0.80
CA HIS A 43 -1.22 -33.70 2.21
C HIS A 43 -0.36 -32.90 3.21
N GLN A 44 -0.03 -31.65 2.86
CA GLN A 44 0.75 -30.76 3.70
C GLN A 44 -0.17 -29.80 4.48
N PRO A 45 0.14 -29.47 5.74
CA PRO A 45 -0.58 -28.45 6.48
C PRO A 45 -0.36 -27.06 5.85
N LEU A 46 -1.40 -26.24 5.82
CA LEU A 46 -1.35 -24.84 5.38
C LEU A 46 -2.13 -23.98 6.36
N GLU A 47 -1.45 -22.99 6.93
CA GLU A 47 -2.04 -21.97 7.81
C GLU A 47 -2.10 -20.64 7.07
N VAL A 48 -3.23 -19.92 7.20
CA VAL A 48 -3.46 -18.65 6.54
C VAL A 48 -3.93 -17.63 7.57
N VAL A 49 -3.23 -16.50 7.66
CA VAL A 49 -3.57 -15.39 8.57
C VAL A 49 -4.05 -14.20 7.74
N PHE A 50 -5.23 -13.69 8.09
CA PHE A 50 -5.77 -12.45 7.53
C PHE A 50 -5.54 -11.32 8.54
N VAL A 51 -4.81 -10.28 8.12
CA VAL A 51 -4.53 -9.10 8.94
C VAL A 51 -5.25 -7.91 8.32
N ASP A 52 -5.99 -7.17 9.14
CA ASP A 52 -6.68 -5.94 8.75
C ASP A 52 -6.29 -4.79 9.68
N LEU A 53 -6.28 -3.57 9.14
CA LEU A 53 -5.95 -2.34 9.87
C LEU A 53 -7.20 -1.49 10.02
N ALA A 54 -7.74 -1.42 11.24
CA ALA A 54 -8.87 -0.58 11.55
C ALA A 54 -8.56 0.90 11.24
N LYS A 55 -9.42 1.53 10.42
CA LYS A 55 -9.29 2.96 10.03
C LYS A 55 -7.91 3.32 9.46
N ALA A 56 -7.34 2.45 8.61
CA ALA A 56 -5.98 2.58 8.10
C ALA A 56 -5.59 3.97 7.55
N PHE A 57 -6.52 4.72 6.95
CA PHE A 57 -6.25 6.07 6.45
C PHE A 57 -6.33 7.15 7.54
N ASP A 58 -7.17 6.96 8.56
CA ASP A 58 -7.34 7.92 9.66
C ASP A 58 -6.25 7.74 10.74
N THR A 59 -5.73 6.52 10.91
CA THR A 59 -4.80 6.19 11.99
C THR A 59 -3.34 6.48 11.67
N VAL A 60 -3.01 6.71 10.40
CA VAL A 60 -1.63 7.00 9.98
C VAL A 60 -1.35 8.48 10.18
N SER A 61 -0.52 8.82 11.17
CA SER A 61 -0.17 10.22 11.44
C SER A 61 0.63 10.83 10.28
N HIS A 62 0.44 12.14 10.04
CA HIS A 62 1.20 12.88 9.02
C HIS A 62 2.71 12.78 9.24
N PHE A 63 3.16 12.76 10.51
CA PHE A 63 4.57 12.56 10.85
C PHE A 63 5.13 11.25 10.29
N HIS A 64 4.38 10.14 10.38
CA HIS A 64 4.82 8.85 9.84
C HIS A 64 4.93 8.89 8.31
N ILE A 65 3.99 9.56 7.62
CA ILE A 65 4.02 9.72 6.16
C ILE A 65 5.29 10.47 5.74
N ILE A 66 5.58 11.60 6.37
CA ILE A 66 6.77 12.42 6.06
C ILE A 66 8.06 11.67 6.37
N THR A 67 8.09 10.93 7.48
CA THR A 67 9.24 10.11 7.87
C THR A 67 9.50 8.99 6.86
N ALA A 68 8.46 8.30 6.40
CA ALA A 68 8.58 7.25 5.39
C ALA A 68 9.13 7.81 4.06
N LEU A 69 8.66 8.98 3.62
CA LEU A 69 9.17 9.62 2.40
C LEU A 69 10.65 9.99 2.51
N LYS A 70 11.08 10.50 3.66
CA LYS A 70 12.51 10.80 3.94
C LYS A 70 13.36 9.53 3.90
N GLN A 71 12.90 8.46 4.55
CA GLN A 71 13.61 7.17 4.56
C GLN A 71 13.74 6.55 3.16
N LYS A 72 12.77 6.80 2.28
CA LYS A 72 12.80 6.35 0.88
C LYS A 72 13.62 7.27 -0.04
N GLY A 73 14.31 8.27 0.51
CA GLY A 73 15.21 9.14 -0.26
C GLY A 73 14.48 10.10 -1.19
N MET A 74 13.23 10.46 -0.87
CA MET A 74 12.47 11.40 -1.68
C MET A 74 13.10 12.79 -1.69
N ASP A 75 13.04 13.45 -2.85
CA ASP A 75 13.48 14.82 -3.03
C ASP A 75 12.76 15.79 -2.07
N LYS A 76 13.51 16.76 -1.53
CA LYS A 76 13.01 17.72 -0.53
C LYS A 76 11.81 18.52 -1.03
N HIS A 77 11.76 18.87 -2.31
CA HIS A 77 10.63 19.61 -2.87
C HIS A 77 9.35 18.76 -2.91
N ILE A 78 9.46 17.46 -3.17
CA ILE A 78 8.32 16.54 -3.13
C ILE A 78 7.83 16.35 -1.69
N ILE A 79 8.74 16.19 -0.74
CA ILE A 79 8.37 16.07 0.68
C ILE A 79 7.65 17.34 1.15
N ALA A 80 8.16 18.53 0.79
CA ALA A 80 7.53 19.79 1.11
C ALA A 80 6.13 19.92 0.49
N LEU A 81 5.99 19.54 -0.79
CA LEU A 81 4.69 19.52 -1.47
C LEU A 81 3.68 18.63 -0.74
N ILE A 82 4.03 17.38 -0.42
CA ILE A 82 3.13 16.45 0.28
C ILE A 82 2.82 16.96 1.69
N THR A 83 3.81 17.52 2.39
CA THR A 83 3.60 18.12 3.71
C THR A 83 2.57 19.25 3.65
N ASN A 84 2.69 20.14 2.67
CA ASN A 84 1.77 21.26 2.50
C ASN A 84 0.36 20.80 2.12
N LEU A 85 0.25 19.71 1.34
CA LEU A 85 -1.05 19.09 1.08
C LEU A 85 -1.72 18.74 2.41
N TYR A 86 -1.06 18.03 3.33
CA TYR A 86 -1.68 17.64 4.60
C TYR A 86 -1.95 18.77 5.61
N HIS A 87 -1.40 19.97 5.44
CA HIS A 87 -1.62 21.10 6.35
C HIS A 87 -2.67 22.10 5.85
N ASN A 88 -2.98 22.12 4.55
CA ASN A 88 -3.82 23.15 3.92
C ASN A 88 -5.09 22.57 3.25
N ILE A 89 -5.65 21.49 3.80
CA ILE A 89 -6.91 20.91 3.31
C ILE A 89 -8.04 21.35 4.23
N ASN A 90 -8.96 22.14 3.70
CA ASN A 90 -10.30 22.28 4.24
C ASN A 90 -11.23 21.45 3.35
N THR A 91 -12.12 20.68 3.96
CA THR A 91 -13.20 20.01 3.25
C THR A 91 -14.49 20.71 3.67
N ASP A 92 -15.02 21.54 2.78
CA ASP A 92 -16.38 22.05 2.91
C ASP A 92 -17.33 20.94 2.46
N ILE A 93 -18.25 20.58 3.35
CA ILE A 93 -19.34 19.66 3.06
C ILE A 93 -20.58 20.56 3.03
N ASP A 94 -21.09 20.84 1.84
CA ASP A 94 -22.42 21.47 1.66
C ASP A 94 -23.54 20.55 2.16
#